data_AF-A0A521S746-F1
#
_entry.id   AF-A0A521S746-F1
#
_cell.length_a   1.000
_cell.length_b   1.000
_cell.length_c   1.000
_cell.angle_alpha   90.00
_cell.angle_beta   90.00
_cell.angle_gamma   90.00
#
_symmetry.space_group_name_H-M   'P 1'
#
loop_
_entity.id
_entity.type
_entity.pdbx_description
1 polymer ?
#
loop_
_entity_poly.entity_id
_entity_poly.type
_entity_poly.pdbx_seq_one_letter_code
_entity_poly.pdbx_strand_id
1 'polypeptide(L)'
;ALAPEFPEGFVKYFNLDWKKRQAEFKAGIMIDLKPFPGILAVGVDPNDSSPRKGGAKDPMAPVSTLRPWKNGSNMDLNELQEGTTIFIPVLLKGGLIWVGDAHCRQGNGEVNLTALECAFREFVMQPIVRKDMKIEWPRMETKTHWIMMGFDEDLNKAMVSAVRETVDFLASQKMVPLDRYEAYSITSMAADCRVTQVVDIRKGVHCMVPKSIFAKKK
;
A
#
# COMPACT_ATOMS: atom_id res chain seq x y z
N ALA A 1 9.42 -14.82 2.97
CA ALA A 1 10.58 -14.58 3.85
C ALA A 1 11.35 -15.85 4.18
N LEU A 2 10.71 -16.93 4.65
CA LEU A 2 11.39 -18.16 5.10
C LEU A 2 11.11 -19.38 4.19
N ALA A 3 10.87 -19.17 2.89
CA ALA A 3 10.48 -20.26 1.99
C ALA A 3 11.43 -21.49 2.01
N PRO A 4 12.77 -21.35 2.14
CA PRO A 4 13.68 -22.50 2.25
C PRO A 4 13.47 -23.37 3.50
N GLU A 5 12.87 -22.83 4.57
CA GLU A 5 12.58 -23.56 5.81
C GLU A 5 11.24 -24.31 5.75
N PHE A 6 10.35 -23.97 4.80
CA PHE A 6 9.01 -24.55 4.65
C PHE A 6 8.75 -25.02 3.20
N PRO A 7 9.54 -25.98 2.68
CA PRO A 7 9.55 -26.33 1.26
C PRO A 7 8.28 -27.04 0.77
N GLU A 8 7.51 -27.69 1.65
CA GLU A 8 6.27 -28.40 1.29
C GLU A 8 5.08 -27.45 1.07
N GLY A 9 5.20 -26.21 1.55
CA GLY A 9 4.08 -25.27 1.62
C GLY A 9 3.03 -25.68 2.66
N PHE A 10 2.08 -24.78 2.89
CA PHE A 10 0.98 -25.02 3.83
C PHE A 10 -0.29 -24.39 3.28
N VAL A 11 -1.35 -25.18 3.15
CA VAL A 11 -2.66 -24.71 2.71
C VAL A 11 -3.67 -24.94 3.83
N LYS A 12 -4.43 -23.89 4.15
CA LYS A 12 -5.51 -23.95 5.12
C LYS A 12 -6.70 -23.13 4.65
N TYR A 13 -7.89 -23.71 4.78
CA TYR A 13 -9.16 -23.02 4.54
C TYR A 13 -9.76 -22.56 5.87
N PHE A 14 -10.40 -21.40 5.85
CA PHE A 14 -10.94 -20.76 7.04
C PHE A 14 -12.43 -20.44 6.83
N ASN A 15 -13.22 -20.69 7.87
CA ASN A 15 -14.57 -20.14 7.93
C ASN A 15 -14.50 -18.70 8.46
N LEU A 16 -15.13 -17.77 7.75
CA LEU A 16 -15.19 -16.37 8.14
C LEU A 16 -16.49 -16.11 8.92
N ASP A 17 -16.39 -15.83 10.22
CA ASP A 17 -17.52 -15.36 11.03
C ASP A 17 -17.68 -13.86 10.81
N TRP A 18 -18.53 -13.50 9.85
CA TRP A 18 -18.83 -12.11 9.51
C TRP A 18 -19.62 -11.36 10.58
N LYS A 19 -20.30 -12.06 11.51
CA LYS A 19 -21.02 -11.40 12.60
C LYS A 19 -20.04 -10.91 13.66
N LYS A 20 -19.05 -11.73 14.03
CA LYS A 20 -17.99 -11.36 14.97
C LYS A 20 -16.82 -10.63 14.29
N ARG A 21 -16.76 -10.67 12.95
CA ARG A 21 -15.62 -10.28 12.13
C ARG A 21 -14.34 -10.99 12.56
N GLN A 22 -14.39 -12.31 12.67
CA GLN A 22 -13.24 -13.14 13.06
C GLN A 22 -13.11 -14.40 12.21
N ALA A 23 -11.90 -14.95 12.15
CA ALA A 23 -11.61 -16.30 11.67
C ALA A 23 -10.82 -17.06 12.72
N GLU A 24 -11.18 -18.33 12.98
CA GLU A 24 -10.41 -19.17 13.90
C GLU A 24 -9.25 -19.84 13.15
N PHE A 25 -8.01 -19.53 13.54
CA PHE A 25 -6.82 -20.15 12.96
C PHE A 25 -6.61 -21.56 13.49
N LYS A 26 -6.82 -21.75 14.79
CA LYS A 26 -6.76 -23.01 15.53
C LYS A 26 -7.58 -22.81 16.81
N ALA A 27 -8.05 -23.89 17.44
CA ALA A 27 -8.75 -23.82 18.72
C ALA A 27 -8.08 -22.83 19.69
N GLY A 28 -8.76 -21.73 20.01
CA GLY A 28 -8.29 -20.67 20.91
C GLY A 28 -7.42 -19.58 20.27
N ILE A 29 -7.15 -19.63 18.97
CA ILE A 29 -6.41 -18.60 18.21
C ILE A 29 -7.37 -17.94 17.22
N MET A 30 -7.86 -16.76 17.59
CA MET A 30 -8.78 -15.97 16.77
C MET A 30 -8.02 -14.87 16.03
N ILE A 31 -8.38 -14.65 14.77
CA ILE A 31 -7.86 -13.58 13.92
C ILE A 31 -9.00 -12.60 13.63
N ASP A 32 -8.84 -11.34 14.03
CA ASP A 32 -9.78 -10.28 13.67
C ASP A 32 -9.68 -9.94 12.18
N LEU A 33 -10.82 -9.84 11.52
CA LEU A 33 -10.91 -9.47 10.12
C LEU A 33 -10.74 -7.95 9.98
N LYS A 34 -9.85 -7.57 9.05
CA LYS A 34 -9.62 -6.19 8.62
C LYS A 34 -9.49 -6.20 7.10
N PRO A 35 -10.61 -6.29 6.37
CA PRO A 35 -10.56 -6.51 4.93
C PRO A 35 -10.02 -5.30 4.16
N PHE A 36 -9.22 -5.54 3.13
CA PHE A 36 -8.66 -4.52 2.23
C PHE A 36 -8.22 -5.17 0.90
N PRO A 37 -8.14 -4.41 -0.21
CA PRO A 37 -7.59 -4.93 -1.47
C PRO A 37 -6.05 -4.88 -1.43
N GLY A 38 -5.38 -6.01 -1.66
CA GLY A 38 -3.94 -6.08 -1.90
C GLY A 38 -3.56 -5.36 -3.20
N ILE A 39 -4.38 -5.54 -4.23
CA ILE A 39 -4.24 -4.86 -5.53
C ILE A 39 -5.27 -3.73 -5.67
N LEU A 40 -4.76 -2.50 -5.79
CA LEU A 40 -5.50 -1.37 -6.35
C LEU A 40 -4.57 -0.62 -7.29
N ALA A 41 -4.90 -0.60 -8.58
CA ALA A 41 -4.06 -0.05 -9.62
C ALA A 41 -4.80 0.97 -10.50
N VAL A 42 -4.04 1.89 -11.06
CA VAL A 42 -4.42 2.65 -12.25
C VAL A 42 -3.60 2.17 -13.45
N GLY A 43 -3.87 2.75 -14.63
CA GLY A 43 -3.20 2.43 -15.88
C GLY A 43 -1.68 2.35 -15.72
N VAL A 44 -1.09 1.40 -16.45
CA VAL A 44 0.33 1.07 -16.37
C VAL A 44 1.22 2.30 -16.50
N ASP A 45 2.30 2.33 -15.73
CA ASP A 45 3.38 3.30 -15.90
C ASP A 45 4.23 2.92 -17.12
N PRO A 46 4.27 3.74 -18.19
CA PRO A 46 5.15 3.49 -19.33
C PRO A 46 6.63 3.49 -18.94
N ASN A 47 6.99 4.15 -17.83
CA ASN A 47 8.35 4.23 -17.30
C ASN A 47 8.66 3.13 -16.26
N ASP A 48 7.72 2.22 -15.99
CA ASP A 48 8.03 1.03 -15.18
C ASP A 48 9.10 0.19 -15.88
N SER A 49 10.21 -0.03 -15.19
CA SER A 49 11.34 -0.85 -15.66
C SER A 49 11.06 -2.34 -15.68
N SER A 50 9.89 -2.78 -15.19
CA SER A 50 9.51 -4.18 -15.13
C SER A 50 9.44 -4.83 -16.52
N PRO A 51 9.88 -6.10 -16.66
CA PRO A 51 9.73 -6.83 -17.90
C PRO A 51 8.27 -6.91 -18.34
N ARG A 52 8.02 -6.60 -19.62
CA ARG A 52 6.70 -6.73 -20.23
C ARG A 52 6.43 -8.18 -20.62
N LYS A 53 5.16 -8.54 -20.75
CA LYS A 53 4.69 -9.89 -21.10
C LYS A 53 5.40 -10.39 -22.36
N GLY A 54 6.00 -11.58 -22.27
CA GLY A 54 6.73 -12.20 -23.38
C GLY A 54 7.98 -11.46 -23.83
N GLY A 55 8.54 -10.56 -23.00
CA GLY A 55 9.73 -9.79 -23.35
C GLY A 55 9.47 -8.66 -24.35
N ALA A 56 8.22 -8.22 -24.48
CA ALA A 56 7.86 -7.12 -25.36
C ALA A 56 8.64 -5.83 -25.01
N LYS A 57 8.99 -5.05 -26.04
CA LYS A 57 9.68 -3.75 -25.89
C LYS A 57 8.72 -2.56 -25.83
N ASP A 58 7.44 -2.77 -26.15
CA ASP A 58 6.42 -1.73 -26.06
C ASP A 58 6.16 -1.40 -24.57
N PRO A 59 6.39 -0.15 -24.13
CA PRO A 59 6.15 0.25 -22.74
C PRO A 59 4.68 0.13 -22.32
N MET A 60 3.76 0.02 -23.28
CA MET A 60 2.33 -0.18 -23.04
C MET A 60 1.91 -1.66 -23.02
N ALA A 61 2.83 -2.59 -23.30
CA ALA A 61 2.54 -4.01 -23.23
C ALA A 61 2.20 -4.43 -21.79
N PRO A 62 1.39 -5.50 -21.60
CA PRO A 62 0.99 -5.95 -20.27
C PRO A 62 2.19 -6.23 -19.37
N VAL A 63 2.07 -5.87 -18.09
CA VAL A 63 3.04 -6.14 -17.03
C VAL A 63 2.37 -6.95 -15.93
N SER A 64 3.13 -7.78 -15.21
CA SER A 64 2.58 -8.55 -14.09
C SER A 64 2.10 -7.59 -12.99
N THR A 65 0.93 -7.88 -12.42
CA THR A 65 0.39 -7.12 -11.28
C THR A 65 1.12 -7.43 -9.98
N LEU A 66 1.87 -8.54 -9.89
CA LEU A 66 2.66 -8.98 -8.72
C LEU A 66 3.80 -8.01 -8.31
N ARG A 67 3.89 -6.85 -8.93
CA ARG A 67 4.92 -5.84 -8.67
C ARG A 67 4.23 -4.56 -8.26
N PRO A 68 4.30 -4.11 -7.00
CA PRO A 68 3.87 -2.76 -6.68
C PRO A 68 4.68 -1.74 -7.45
N TRP A 69 4.04 -0.64 -7.79
CA TRP A 69 4.72 0.49 -8.41
C TRP A 69 3.98 1.81 -8.18
N LYS A 70 4.40 2.86 -8.88
CA LYS A 70 3.81 4.19 -8.83
C LYS A 70 2.32 4.20 -9.17
N ASN A 71 1.86 3.28 -10.02
CA ASN A 71 0.45 3.14 -10.39
C ASN A 71 -0.39 2.39 -9.33
N GLY A 72 0.18 2.09 -8.15
CA GLY A 72 -0.41 1.19 -7.16
C GLY A 72 0.04 -0.25 -7.42
N SER A 73 -0.81 -1.04 -8.06
CA SER A 73 -0.60 -2.49 -8.27
C SER A 73 -0.62 -3.26 -6.94
N ASN A 74 0.16 -4.33 -6.78
CA ASN A 74 0.15 -5.19 -5.57
C ASN A 74 0.81 -4.50 -4.37
N MET A 75 0.08 -3.59 -3.71
CA MET A 75 0.64 -2.77 -2.64
C MET A 75 0.65 -3.49 -1.30
N ASP A 76 -0.33 -4.37 -1.06
CA ASP A 76 -0.48 -5.16 0.17
C ASP A 76 -0.42 -4.33 1.44
N LEU A 77 -1.03 -3.14 1.35
CA LEU A 77 -1.12 -2.21 2.45
C LEU A 77 -2.38 -2.48 3.25
N ASN A 78 -2.20 -3.15 4.38
CA ASN A 78 -3.30 -3.47 5.30
C ASN A 78 -3.99 -2.24 5.93
N GLU A 79 -3.49 -1.02 5.73
CA GLU A 79 -4.15 0.24 6.11
C GLU A 79 -5.19 0.71 5.05
N LEU A 80 -5.25 0.08 3.87
CA LEU A 80 -6.22 0.37 2.78
C LEU A 80 -7.62 -0.20 3.07
N GLN A 81 -8.10 -0.02 4.30
CA GLN A 81 -9.40 -0.50 4.76
C GLN A 81 -10.54 0.46 4.39
N GLU A 82 -11.77 0.03 4.66
CA GLU A 82 -12.96 0.88 4.55
C GLU A 82 -12.76 2.23 5.26
N GLY A 83 -13.12 3.31 4.56
CA GLY A 83 -12.96 4.68 5.04
C GLY A 83 -11.59 5.32 4.74
N THR A 84 -10.64 4.55 4.20
CA THR A 84 -9.36 5.09 3.68
C THR A 84 -9.57 5.74 2.31
N THR A 85 -8.98 6.92 2.12
CA THR A 85 -8.83 7.54 0.79
C THR A 85 -7.44 7.24 0.25
N ILE A 86 -7.36 6.80 -1.01
CA ILE A 86 -6.09 6.60 -1.70
C ILE A 86 -5.92 7.63 -2.82
N PHE A 87 -4.72 8.21 -2.90
CA PHE A 87 -4.29 9.10 -3.97
C PHE A 87 -3.26 8.37 -4.81
N ILE A 88 -3.54 8.17 -6.09
CA ILE A 88 -2.65 7.47 -7.03
C ILE A 88 -2.39 8.38 -8.24
N PRO A 89 -1.14 8.47 -8.73
CA PRO A 89 -0.84 9.24 -9.93
C PRO A 89 -1.56 8.68 -11.16
N VAL A 90 -2.29 9.52 -11.88
CA VAL A 90 -2.92 9.13 -13.15
C VAL A 90 -1.87 9.18 -14.26
N LEU A 91 -1.40 8.01 -14.70
CA LEU A 91 -0.33 7.89 -15.69
C LEU A 91 -0.84 7.78 -17.13
N LEU A 92 -2.08 7.31 -17.30
CA LEU A 92 -2.73 7.14 -18.59
C LEU A 92 -4.11 7.80 -18.61
N LYS A 93 -4.54 8.22 -19.81
CA LYS A 93 -5.85 8.81 -20.03
C LYS A 93 -6.95 7.86 -19.53
N GLY A 94 -7.89 8.39 -18.76
CA GLY A 94 -9.04 7.66 -18.24
C GLY A 94 -8.81 6.96 -16.90
N GLY A 95 -7.61 7.06 -16.31
CA GLY A 95 -7.30 6.43 -15.03
C GLY A 95 -7.09 4.93 -15.16
N LEU A 96 -8.01 4.19 -15.80
CA LEU A 96 -7.93 2.74 -16.03
C LEU A 96 -7.75 1.97 -14.70
N ILE A 97 -8.77 2.05 -13.83
CA ILE A 97 -8.72 1.50 -12.47
C ILE A 97 -8.94 -0.02 -12.47
N TRP A 98 -8.12 -0.73 -11.70
CA TRP A 98 -8.20 -2.17 -11.46
C TRP A 98 -8.16 -2.44 -9.95
N VAL A 99 -8.93 -3.43 -9.49
CA VAL A 99 -8.95 -3.90 -8.10
C VAL A 99 -8.95 -5.42 -8.11
N GLY A 100 -8.24 -6.03 -7.15
CA GLY A 100 -8.20 -7.46 -6.97
C GLY A 100 -7.55 -7.82 -5.64
N ASP A 101 -7.25 -9.10 -5.48
CA ASP A 101 -6.47 -9.64 -4.36
C ASP A 101 -7.08 -9.28 -3.00
N ALA A 102 -8.27 -9.83 -2.73
CA ALA A 102 -9.02 -9.48 -1.54
C ALA A 102 -8.43 -10.17 -0.30
N HIS A 103 -7.88 -9.39 0.61
CA HIS A 103 -7.38 -9.91 1.88
C HIS A 103 -8.39 -9.66 2.98
N CYS A 104 -8.70 -10.69 3.77
CA CYS A 104 -9.54 -10.56 4.94
C CYS A 104 -8.72 -10.20 6.19
N ARG A 105 -7.41 -10.49 6.18
CA ARG A 105 -6.43 -10.03 7.15
C ARG A 105 -5.01 -10.25 6.63
N GLN A 106 -4.15 -9.24 6.78
CA GLN A 106 -2.71 -9.34 6.54
C GLN A 106 -1.92 -8.63 7.63
N GLY A 107 -0.76 -9.18 8.00
CA GLY A 107 0.25 -8.50 8.82
C GLY A 107 1.21 -7.66 7.98
N ASN A 108 1.92 -6.73 8.62
CA ASN A 108 3.02 -6.02 7.98
C ASN A 108 4.13 -7.01 7.61
N GLY A 109 4.55 -6.98 6.36
CA GLY A 109 5.58 -7.87 5.81
C GLY A 109 5.05 -9.03 4.97
N GLU A 110 3.79 -9.46 5.15
CA GLU A 110 3.21 -10.58 4.39
C GLU A 110 4.17 -11.79 4.26
N VAL A 111 4.76 -12.19 5.38
CA VAL A 111 6.06 -12.87 5.38
C VAL A 111 6.07 -14.27 4.75
N ASN A 112 4.91 -14.89 4.55
CA ASN A 112 4.75 -16.24 3.98
C ASN A 112 4.06 -16.22 2.61
N LEU A 113 4.21 -15.14 1.84
CA LEU A 113 3.69 -14.94 0.47
C LEU A 113 2.21 -14.58 0.36
N THR A 114 1.36 -15.08 1.25
CA THR A 114 -0.08 -14.85 1.18
C THR A 114 -0.64 -14.33 2.49
N ALA A 115 -1.76 -13.63 2.40
CA ALA A 115 -2.56 -13.21 3.53
C ALA A 115 -3.59 -14.28 3.94
N LEU A 116 -4.55 -13.89 4.79
CA LEU A 116 -5.84 -14.56 4.82
C LEU A 116 -6.62 -14.16 3.57
N GLU A 117 -6.35 -14.85 2.47
CA GLU A 117 -7.00 -14.62 1.18
C GLU A 117 -8.50 -14.86 1.25
N CYS A 118 -9.27 -13.99 0.61
CA CYS A 118 -10.73 -14.12 0.53
C CYS A 118 -11.29 -13.51 -0.76
N ALA A 119 -12.59 -13.24 -0.77
CA ALA A 119 -13.27 -12.63 -1.90
C ALA A 119 -14.17 -11.50 -1.40
N PHE A 120 -14.16 -10.37 -2.11
CA PHE A 120 -15.14 -9.33 -1.86
C PHE A 120 -16.49 -9.74 -2.44
N ARG A 121 -17.52 -9.72 -1.60
CA ARG A 121 -18.90 -9.76 -2.08
C ARG A 121 -19.25 -8.47 -2.84
N GLU A 122 -18.73 -7.35 -2.35
CA GLU A 122 -18.94 -6.01 -2.89
C GLU A 122 -17.71 -5.15 -2.57
N PHE A 123 -17.33 -4.28 -3.51
CA PHE A 123 -16.28 -3.29 -3.34
C PHE A 123 -16.78 -1.96 -3.88
N VAL A 124 -17.04 -1.00 -2.98
CA VAL A 124 -17.56 0.32 -3.34
C VAL A 124 -16.45 1.35 -3.20
N MET A 125 -16.18 2.07 -4.28
CA MET A 125 -15.25 3.20 -4.28
C MET A 125 -15.83 4.37 -5.07
N GLN A 126 -15.38 5.59 -4.75
CA GLN A 126 -15.71 6.80 -5.49
C GLN A 126 -14.44 7.37 -6.15
N PRO A 127 -14.25 7.17 -7.46
CA PRO A 127 -13.15 7.80 -8.18
C PRO A 127 -13.36 9.31 -8.31
N ILE A 128 -12.37 10.11 -7.91
CA ILE A 128 -12.37 11.57 -8.07
C ILE A 128 -11.07 11.99 -8.75
N VAL A 129 -11.17 12.71 -9.87
CA VAL A 129 -10.00 13.23 -10.58
C VAL A 129 -9.55 14.55 -9.95
N ARG A 130 -8.30 14.59 -9.46
CA ARG A 130 -7.66 15.78 -8.86
C ARG A 130 -6.63 16.38 -9.81
N LYS A 131 -7.01 17.44 -10.54
CA LYS A 131 -6.11 18.15 -11.49
C LYS A 131 -5.14 19.11 -10.80
N ASP A 132 -5.40 19.44 -9.55
CA ASP A 132 -4.62 20.32 -8.69
C ASP A 132 -3.48 19.59 -7.96
N MET A 133 -3.37 18.28 -8.14
CA MET A 133 -2.40 17.44 -7.45
C MET A 133 -1.47 16.74 -8.45
N LYS A 134 -0.17 16.80 -8.16
CA LYS A 134 0.86 15.98 -8.82
C LYS A 134 1.60 15.23 -7.73
N ILE A 135 1.59 13.91 -7.82
CA ILE A 135 2.27 13.00 -6.89
C ILE A 135 3.05 11.97 -7.72
N GLU A 136 4.13 11.47 -7.15
CA GLU A 136 4.97 10.45 -7.79
C GLU A 136 4.61 9.04 -7.33
N TRP A 137 4.26 8.88 -6.06
CA TRP A 137 3.91 7.60 -5.45
C TRP A 137 2.48 7.59 -4.91
N PRO A 138 1.85 6.41 -4.77
CA PRO A 138 0.62 6.27 -4.04
C PRO A 138 0.78 6.78 -2.60
N ARG A 139 -0.25 7.45 -2.10
CA ARG A 139 -0.35 7.82 -0.68
C ARG A 139 -1.79 7.68 -0.21
N MET A 140 -1.97 7.44 1.08
CA MET A 140 -3.29 7.20 1.67
C MET A 140 -3.57 8.20 2.77
N GLU A 141 -4.84 8.37 3.05
CA GLU A 141 -5.36 9.15 4.14
C GLU A 141 -6.41 8.32 4.87
N THR A 142 -6.13 7.98 6.12
CA THR A 142 -7.11 7.37 7.04
C THR A 142 -7.71 8.46 7.91
N LYS A 143 -8.62 8.11 8.82
CA LYS A 143 -9.15 9.06 9.80
C LYS A 143 -8.04 9.69 10.67
N THR A 144 -6.98 8.93 10.94
CA THR A 144 -5.97 9.29 11.95
C THR A 144 -4.59 9.58 11.38
N HIS A 145 -4.27 9.12 10.15
CA HIS A 145 -2.93 9.24 9.58
C HIS A 145 -2.96 9.67 8.10
N TRP A 146 -1.90 10.34 7.68
CA TRP A 146 -1.46 10.31 6.27
C TRP A 146 -0.40 9.23 6.12
N ILE A 147 -0.38 8.55 4.98
CA ILE A 147 0.49 7.39 4.74
C ILE A 147 1.18 7.56 3.40
N MET A 148 2.51 7.60 3.40
CA MET A 148 3.33 7.77 2.20
C MET A 148 4.09 6.48 1.89
N MET A 149 4.11 6.08 0.63
CA MET A 149 4.65 4.78 0.19
C MET A 149 6.00 4.91 -0.51
N GLY A 150 6.78 3.84 -0.44
CA GLY A 150 7.93 3.61 -1.30
C GLY A 150 8.06 2.13 -1.63
N PHE A 151 8.42 1.82 -2.88
CA PHE A 151 8.62 0.46 -3.35
C PHE A 151 9.94 0.34 -4.10
N ASP A 152 10.67 -0.74 -3.84
CA ASP A 152 11.92 -1.09 -4.53
C ASP A 152 12.25 -2.57 -4.26
N GLU A 153 13.06 -3.21 -5.10
CA GLU A 153 13.54 -4.59 -4.86
C GLU A 153 14.45 -4.66 -3.60
N ASP A 154 15.10 -3.54 -3.27
CA ASP A 154 15.84 -3.33 -2.03
C ASP A 154 14.99 -2.58 -0.99
N LEU A 155 14.74 -3.21 0.14
CA LEU A 155 13.92 -2.64 1.22
C LEU A 155 14.49 -1.32 1.76
N ASN A 156 15.82 -1.14 1.75
CA ASN A 156 16.44 0.12 2.17
C ASN A 156 16.15 1.25 1.18
N LYS A 157 16.10 0.96 -0.12
CA LYS A 157 15.71 1.95 -1.14
C LYS A 157 14.22 2.26 -1.07
N ALA A 158 13.38 1.25 -0.79
CA ALA A 158 11.96 1.45 -0.53
C ALA A 158 11.75 2.40 0.68
N MET A 159 12.49 2.19 1.77
CA MET A 159 12.51 3.06 2.95
C MET A 159 12.91 4.50 2.60
N VAL A 160 14.00 4.69 1.83
CA VAL A 160 14.44 6.02 1.39
C VAL A 160 13.35 6.71 0.58
N SER A 161 12.66 5.99 -0.31
CA SER A 161 11.55 6.54 -1.10
C SER A 161 10.36 6.94 -0.21
N ALA A 162 9.92 6.07 0.70
CA ALA A 162 8.80 6.36 1.60
C ALA A 162 9.08 7.57 2.52
N VAL A 163 10.31 7.68 3.04
CA VAL A 163 10.74 8.83 3.85
C VAL A 163 10.80 10.09 2.99
N ARG A 164 11.36 10.03 1.77
CA ARG A 164 11.41 11.19 0.87
C ARG A 164 10.01 11.72 0.57
N GLU A 165 9.08 10.84 0.22
CA GLU A 165 7.67 11.21 -0.01
C GLU A 165 7.01 11.80 1.23
N THR A 166 7.36 11.31 2.42
CA THR A 166 6.87 11.85 3.68
C THR A 166 7.37 13.27 3.91
N VAL A 167 8.68 13.50 3.74
CA VAL A 167 9.30 14.83 3.86
C VAL A 167 8.69 15.80 2.86
N ASP A 168 8.58 15.40 1.60
CA ASP A 168 8.08 16.27 0.55
C ASP A 168 6.58 16.57 0.74
N PHE A 169 5.79 15.60 1.23
CA PHE A 169 4.40 15.84 1.66
C PHE A 169 4.33 16.89 2.78
N LEU A 170 5.10 16.71 3.85
CA LEU A 170 5.09 17.59 5.03
C LEU A 170 5.59 18.99 4.72
N ALA A 171 6.56 19.14 3.82
CA ALA A 171 7.03 20.45 3.35
C ALA A 171 6.02 21.13 2.39
N SER A 172 5.19 20.36 1.67
CA SER A 172 4.23 20.90 0.69
C SER A 172 2.86 21.26 1.26
N GLN A 173 2.45 20.63 2.37
CA GLN A 173 1.17 20.93 3.00
C GLN A 173 1.13 22.37 3.54
N LYS A 174 -0.07 22.94 3.68
CA LYS A 174 -0.29 24.36 4.02
C LYS A 174 -0.91 24.59 5.41
N MET A 175 -1.09 23.53 6.20
CA MET A 175 -1.68 23.61 7.55
C MET A 175 -0.74 24.33 8.51
N VAL A 176 0.52 23.91 8.54
CA VAL A 176 1.60 24.54 9.32
C VAL A 176 2.83 24.60 8.40
N PRO A 177 3.33 25.79 8.02
CA PRO A 177 4.52 25.88 7.17
C PRO A 177 5.70 25.16 7.82
N LEU A 178 6.37 24.30 7.06
CA LEU A 178 7.61 23.62 7.43
C LEU A 178 8.59 23.74 6.29
N ASP A 179 9.84 24.05 6.58
CA ASP A 179 10.90 23.82 5.62
C ASP A 179 11.23 22.31 5.51
N ARG A 180 12.09 21.95 4.55
CA ARG A 180 12.40 20.55 4.28
C ARG A 180 13.21 19.88 5.40
N TYR A 181 14.01 20.63 6.15
CA TYR A 181 14.76 20.11 7.31
C TYR A 181 13.84 19.88 8.50
N GLU A 182 12.90 20.79 8.76
CA GLU A 182 11.86 20.63 9.78
C GLU A 182 10.96 19.44 9.45
N ALA A 183 10.53 19.31 8.21
CA ALA A 183 9.74 18.17 7.71
C ALA A 183 10.50 16.84 7.88
N TYR A 184 11.80 16.80 7.59
CA TYR A 184 12.61 15.61 7.82
C TYR A 184 12.79 15.28 9.30
N SER A 185 13.04 16.29 10.12
CA SER A 185 13.19 16.16 11.57
C SER A 185 11.92 15.60 12.21
N ILE A 186 10.75 16.17 11.91
CA ILE A 186 9.48 15.70 12.47
C ILE A 186 9.10 14.32 11.94
N THR A 187 9.50 13.95 10.70
CA THR A 187 9.33 12.59 10.19
C THR A 187 10.02 11.59 11.11
N SER A 188 11.25 11.86 11.55
CA SER A 188 11.98 10.95 12.44
C SER A 188 11.43 10.91 13.87
N MET A 189 10.77 11.97 14.34
CA MET A 189 10.26 12.05 15.71
C MET A 189 8.83 11.53 15.87
N ALA A 190 8.01 11.64 14.82
CA ALA A 190 6.57 11.45 14.93
C ALA A 190 5.96 10.52 13.88
N ALA A 191 6.66 10.19 12.80
CA ALA A 191 6.15 9.23 11.82
C ALA A 191 6.61 7.80 12.15
N ASP A 192 5.73 6.82 11.88
CA ASP A 192 6.07 5.40 11.93
C ASP A 192 6.31 4.88 10.51
N CYS A 193 7.56 4.60 10.15
CA CYS A 193 7.88 3.91 8.89
C CYS A 193 7.95 2.41 9.10
N ARG A 194 7.07 1.68 8.40
CA ARG A 194 6.81 0.25 8.58
C ARG A 194 6.97 -0.47 7.26
N VAL A 195 7.41 -1.73 7.33
CA VAL A 195 7.39 -2.63 6.17
C VAL A 195 5.95 -2.91 5.78
N THR A 196 5.64 -2.79 4.48
CA THR A 196 4.33 -3.11 3.92
C THR A 196 4.23 -4.60 3.61
N GLN A 197 5.03 -5.07 2.64
CA GLN A 197 5.29 -6.47 2.33
C GLN A 197 6.76 -6.67 1.93
N VAL A 198 7.25 -7.92 1.95
CA VAL A 198 8.61 -8.28 1.51
C VAL A 198 8.69 -9.50 0.58
N VAL A 199 7.55 -9.99 0.11
CA VAL A 199 7.44 -11.27 -0.60
C VAL A 199 7.18 -11.14 -2.08
N ASP A 200 6.77 -9.96 -2.52
CA ASP A 200 6.74 -9.59 -3.93
C ASP A 200 8.15 -9.40 -4.49
N ILE A 201 8.22 -9.20 -5.80
CA ILE A 201 9.46 -8.84 -6.49
C ILE A 201 9.98 -7.48 -5.99
N ARG A 202 9.08 -6.50 -5.85
CA ARG A 202 9.37 -5.20 -5.21
C ARG A 202 8.79 -5.19 -3.81
N LYS A 203 9.60 -4.81 -2.83
CA LYS A 203 9.23 -4.72 -1.41
C LYS A 203 8.69 -3.34 -1.11
N GLY A 204 7.81 -3.26 -0.11
CA GLY A 204 7.15 -2.01 0.27
C GLY A 204 7.54 -1.51 1.65
N VAL A 205 7.64 -0.19 1.78
CA VAL A 205 7.67 0.54 3.06
C VAL A 205 6.63 1.65 3.01
N HIS A 206 5.95 1.88 4.12
CA HIS A 206 4.98 2.96 4.29
C HIS A 206 5.28 3.75 5.57
N CYS A 207 5.26 5.07 5.48
CA CYS A 207 5.43 5.96 6.63
C CYS A 207 4.09 6.58 7.01
N MET A 208 3.68 6.38 8.25
CA MET A 208 2.43 6.88 8.80
C MET A 208 2.69 8.14 9.62
N VAL A 209 2.12 9.27 9.22
CA VAL A 209 2.16 10.53 9.98
C VAL A 209 0.84 10.71 10.73
N PRO A 210 0.84 10.74 12.07
CA PRO A 210 -0.38 10.97 12.85
C PRO A 210 -0.88 12.39 12.66
N LYS A 211 -2.15 12.54 12.28
CA LYS A 211 -2.78 13.86 12.09
C LYS A 211 -2.88 14.66 13.39
N SER A 212 -2.87 13.98 14.54
CA SER A 212 -2.98 14.59 15.86
C SER A 212 -1.82 15.53 16.22
N ILE A 213 -0.67 15.42 15.54
CA ILE A 213 0.46 16.33 15.79
C ILE A 213 0.23 17.73 15.20
N PHE A 214 -0.73 17.87 14.29
CA PHE A 214 -1.18 19.15 13.75
C PHE A 214 -2.33 19.69 14.61
N ALA A 215 -1.99 20.36 15.71
CA ALA A 215 -2.98 21.00 16.56
C ALA A 215 -3.74 22.10 15.81
N LYS A 216 -5.05 22.22 16.04
CA LYS A 216 -5.81 23.38 15.55
C LYS A 216 -5.21 24.64 16.18
N LYS A 217 -4.96 25.67 15.36
CA LYS A 217 -4.67 27.01 15.89
C LYS A 217 -5.82 27.39 16.82
N LYS A 218 -5.49 27.67 18.09
CA LYS A 218 -6.42 28.33 19.01
C LYS A 218 -6.69 29.74 18.54
#